data_AF-A0A914EYK9-F1
#
_entry.id   AF-A0A914EYK9-F1
#
_cell.length_a   1.000
_cell.length_b   1.000
_cell.length_c   1.000
_cell.angle_alpha   90.00
_cell.angle_beta   90.00
_cell.angle_gamma   90.00
#
_symmetry.space_group_name_H-M   'P 1'
#
loop_
_entity.id
_entity.type
_entity.pdbx_description
1 polymer ?
#
loop_
_entity_poly.entity_id
_entity_poly.type
_entity_poly.pdbx_seq_one_letter_code
_entity_poly.pdbx_strand_id
1 'polypeptide(L)'
;MYALAQILFYQFLETCKDFVECHGLKALCQHEIYHELMKKQCRRTCDVCVPESEGCKDRHKNCVGFKDDGFCDNPVYSAEERTYLCGNTCQLC
;
A
#
# COMPACT_ATOMS: atom_id res chain seq x y z
N MET A 1 7.95 11.84 30.84
CA MET A 1 9.06 11.83 29.85
C MET A 1 9.19 10.53 29.05
N TYR A 2 8.28 9.54 29.18
CA TYR A 2 8.33 8.28 28.42
C TYR A 2 7.34 8.20 27.21
N ALA A 3 6.38 9.12 27.12
CA ALA A 3 5.34 9.10 26.09
C ALA A 3 5.84 9.50 24.69
N LEU A 4 6.81 10.43 24.60
CA LEU A 4 7.37 10.87 23.30
C LEU A 4 8.25 9.80 22.65
N ALA A 5 8.92 8.96 23.45
CA ALA A 5 9.72 7.84 22.94
C ALA A 5 8.85 6.70 22.38
N GLN A 6 7.64 6.49 22.93
CA GLN A 6 6.66 5.56 22.35
C GLN A 6 6.13 6.10 21.01
N ILE A 7 5.81 7.39 20.89
CA ILE A 7 5.29 7.97 19.65
C ILE A 7 6.26 7.79 18.46
N LEU A 8 7.57 7.94 18.69
CA LEU A 8 8.59 7.72 17.65
C LEU A 8 8.78 6.23 17.28
N PHE A 9 8.44 5.30 18.18
CA PHE A 9 8.49 3.86 17.92
C PHE A 9 7.22 3.35 17.20
N TYR A 10 6.07 3.97 17.46
CA TYR A 10 4.78 3.60 16.86
C TYR A 10 4.59 4.07 15.41
N GLN A 11 5.19 5.19 15.00
CA GLN A 11 5.10 5.69 13.61
C GLN A 11 5.81 4.77 12.59
N PHE A 12 6.74 3.93 13.04
CA PHE A 12 7.52 3.04 12.17
C PHE A 12 6.70 1.83 11.67
N LEU A 13 5.61 1.47 12.36
CA LEU A 13 4.81 0.29 12.02
C LEU A 13 3.70 0.58 11.00
N GLU A 14 3.32 1.84 10.79
CA GLU A 14 2.20 2.20 9.91
C GLU A 14 2.61 2.37 8.44
N THR A 15 3.87 2.70 8.15
CA THR A 15 4.30 2.90 6.76
C THR A 15 4.81 1.59 6.18
N CYS A 16 4.10 1.08 5.16
CA CYS A 16 4.57 -0.07 4.41
C CYS A 16 5.57 0.36 3.33
N LYS A 17 6.83 0.43 3.75
CA LYS A 17 7.94 0.88 2.92
C LYS A 17 9.19 0.08 3.24
N ASP A 18 10.11 0.06 2.27
CA ASP A 18 11.47 -0.44 2.45
C ASP A 18 12.38 0.71 2.91
N PHE A 19 13.11 0.50 4.01
CA PHE A 19 13.97 1.49 4.66
C PHE A 19 15.43 1.40 4.21
N VAL A 20 15.82 0.28 3.62
CA VAL A 20 17.16 0.03 3.06
C VAL A 20 17.02 -0.41 1.60
N GLU A 21 18.15 -0.62 0.93
CA GLU A 21 18.15 -1.12 -0.44
C GLU A 21 17.79 -2.61 -0.48
N CYS A 22 16.51 -2.88 -0.69
CA CYS A 22 15.95 -4.23 -0.66
C CYS A 22 15.90 -4.90 -2.05
N HIS A 23 16.42 -4.25 -3.09
CA HIS A 23 16.40 -4.79 -4.45
C HIS A 23 17.17 -6.12 -4.52
N GLY A 24 16.51 -7.18 -4.98
CA GLY A 24 17.12 -8.51 -5.09
C GLY A 24 17.22 -9.29 -3.77
N LEU A 25 16.83 -8.70 -2.64
CA LEU A 25 16.91 -9.35 -1.32
C LEU A 25 15.69 -10.23 -0.98
N LYS A 26 14.75 -10.42 -1.93
CA LYS A 26 13.52 -11.19 -1.70
C LYS A 26 13.77 -12.63 -1.19
N ALA A 27 14.88 -13.25 -1.60
CA ALA A 27 15.28 -14.58 -1.11
C ALA A 27 15.62 -14.58 0.39
N LEU A 28 16.08 -13.46 0.95
CA LEU A 28 16.41 -13.32 2.37
C LEU A 28 15.17 -13.24 3.25
N CYS A 29 13.99 -12.99 2.67
CA CYS A 29 12.72 -13.00 3.39
C CYS A 29 12.37 -14.38 3.95
N GLN A 30 12.99 -15.47 3.48
CA GLN A 30 12.80 -16.82 4.03
C GLN A 30 14.05 -17.37 4.74
N HIS A 31 15.12 -16.59 4.81
CA HIS A 31 16.38 -17.02 5.40
C HIS A 31 16.32 -16.91 6.93
N GLU A 32 16.68 -17.98 7.65
CA GLU A 32 16.50 -18.08 9.11
C GLU A 32 17.10 -16.91 9.90
N ILE A 33 18.31 -16.48 9.50
CA ILE A 33 19.03 -15.36 10.15
C ILE A 33 18.48 -13.99 9.75
N TYR A 34 18.09 -13.80 8.49
CA TYR A 34 17.77 -12.49 7.93
C TYR A 34 16.29 -12.17 7.93
N HIS A 35 15.43 -13.17 8.13
CA HIS A 35 13.97 -13.03 8.08
C HIS A 35 13.44 -11.91 9.00
N GLU A 36 13.90 -11.85 10.26
CA GLU A 36 13.45 -10.80 11.20
C GLU A 36 13.96 -9.40 10.82
N LEU A 37 15.16 -9.31 10.26
CA LEU A 37 15.71 -8.05 9.75
C LEU A 37 14.92 -7.58 8.52
N MET A 38 14.69 -8.49 7.59
CA MET A 38 13.94 -8.26 6.35
C MET A 38 12.50 -7.86 6.64
N LYS A 39 11.85 -8.47 7.64
CA LYS A 39 10.52 -8.06 8.12
C LYS A 39 10.46 -6.66 8.72
N LYS A 40 11.57 -6.09 9.16
CA LYS A 40 11.61 -4.73 9.73
C LYS A 40 12.01 -3.69 8.69
N GLN A 41 12.99 -4.02 7.85
CA GLN A 41 13.63 -3.09 6.94
C GLN A 41 13.10 -3.17 5.50
N CYS A 42 12.60 -4.33 5.09
CA CYS A 42 12.19 -4.65 3.71
C CYS A 42 10.75 -5.15 3.67
N ARG A 43 9.85 -4.48 4.40
CA ARG A 43 8.48 -4.94 4.64
C ARG A 43 7.70 -5.13 3.34
N ARG A 44 7.91 -4.24 2.37
CA ARG A 44 7.26 -4.29 1.06
C ARG A 44 7.90 -5.36 0.19
N THR A 45 9.23 -5.43 0.15
CA THR A 45 9.94 -6.49 -0.60
C THR A 45 9.59 -7.90 -0.13
N CYS A 46 9.34 -8.08 1.17
CA CYS A 46 8.94 -9.36 1.75
C CYS A 46 7.43 -9.58 1.83
N ASP A 47 6.62 -8.70 1.23
CA ASP A 47 5.16 -8.79 1.19
C ASP A 47 4.53 -8.91 2.61
N VAL A 48 5.21 -8.39 3.64
CA VAL A 48 4.78 -8.38 5.06
C VAL A 48 3.77 -7.26 5.31
N CYS A 49 3.69 -6.32 4.37
CA CYS A 49 2.69 -5.29 4.31
C CYS A 49 2.42 -4.97 2.83
N VAL A 50 1.24 -4.40 2.59
CA VAL A 50 0.93 -3.77 1.31
C VAL A 50 0.98 -2.27 1.56
N PRO A 51 1.72 -1.47 0.75
CA PRO A 51 1.57 -0.03 0.80
C PRO A 51 0.12 0.27 0.54
N GLU A 52 -0.53 0.94 1.50
CA GLU A 52 -1.62 1.83 1.12
C GLU A 52 -1.04 2.63 -0.02
N SER A 53 -1.55 2.39 -1.22
CA SER A 53 -1.02 3.05 -2.39
C SER A 53 -1.28 4.52 -2.13
N GLU A 54 -0.22 5.24 -1.82
CA GLU A 54 -0.20 6.70 -1.76
C GLU A 54 -0.65 7.19 -3.14
N GLY A 55 -1.98 7.31 -3.31
CA GLY A 55 -2.61 7.48 -4.62
C GLY A 55 -3.86 6.62 -4.87
N CYS A 56 -3.95 5.39 -4.36
CA CYS A 56 -5.13 4.55 -4.51
C CYS A 56 -6.09 4.78 -3.37
N LYS A 57 -7.04 5.66 -3.64
CA LYS A 57 -8.18 5.87 -2.77
C LYS A 57 -9.37 6.21 -3.62
N ASP A 58 -10.52 5.87 -3.10
CA ASP A 58 -11.77 6.38 -3.64
C ASP A 58 -11.89 7.86 -3.24
N ARG A 59 -11.85 8.74 -4.23
CA ARG A 59 -12.05 10.19 -4.05
C ARG A 59 -13.52 10.55 -4.16
N HIS A 60 -14.30 9.75 -4.89
CA HIS A 60 -15.74 9.92 -4.98
C HIS A 60 -16.45 9.26 -3.80
N LYS A 61 -17.47 9.92 -3.26
CA LYS A 61 -18.20 9.44 -2.07
C LYS A 61 -19.09 8.22 -2.35
N ASN A 62 -19.48 8.01 -3.60
CA ASN A 62 -20.38 6.93 -4.03
C ASN A 62 -19.71 6.03 -5.08
N CYS A 63 -18.57 5.43 -4.76
CA CYS A 63 -17.89 4.52 -5.68
C CYS A 63 -18.60 3.17 -5.82
N VAL A 64 -19.29 2.71 -4.77
CA VAL A 64 -20.07 1.46 -4.83
C VAL A 64 -21.19 1.58 -5.87
N GLY A 65 -22.01 2.63 -5.80
CA GLY A 65 -23.06 2.85 -6.80
C GLY A 65 -22.50 3.03 -8.21
N PHE A 66 -21.41 3.78 -8.36
CA PHE A 66 -20.76 3.94 -9.67
C PHE A 66 -20.26 2.61 -10.24
N LYS A 67 -19.67 1.75 -9.40
CA LYS A 67 -19.27 0.40 -9.80
C LYS A 67 -20.47 -0.42 -10.26
N ASP A 68 -21.57 -0.38 -9.50
CA ASP A 68 -22.80 -1.09 -9.84
C ASP A 68 -23.41 -0.58 -11.16
N ASP A 69 -23.26 0.71 -11.46
CA ASP A 69 -23.66 1.37 -12.72
C ASP A 69 -22.67 1.14 -13.88
N GLY A 70 -21.58 0.38 -13.66
CA GLY A 70 -20.59 0.02 -14.68
C GLY A 70 -19.49 1.05 -14.93
N PHE A 71 -19.27 1.99 -14.00
CA PHE A 71 -18.23 3.03 -14.11
C PHE A 71 -16.83 2.47 -14.37
N CYS A 72 -16.47 1.35 -13.73
CA CYS A 72 -15.10 0.81 -13.78
C CYS A 72 -14.68 0.37 -15.19
N ASP A 73 -15.62 0.06 -16.08
CA ASP A 73 -15.36 -0.40 -17.45
C ASP A 73 -15.90 0.56 -18.53
N ASN A 74 -16.49 1.69 -18.13
CA ASN A 74 -17.13 2.61 -19.05
C ASN A 74 -16.09 3.38 -19.89
N PRO A 75 -16.10 3.25 -21.23
CA PRO A 75 -15.11 3.85 -22.12
C PRO A 75 -15.29 5.36 -22.31
N VAL A 76 -16.41 5.94 -21.85
CA VAL A 76 -16.62 7.40 -21.85
C VAL A 76 -15.67 8.09 -20.88
N TYR A 77 -15.29 7.42 -19.79
CA TYR A 77 -14.32 7.91 -18.83
C TYR A 77 -12.91 7.39 -19.17
N SER A 78 -11.92 8.27 -19.12
CA SER A 78 -10.53 7.85 -19.28
C SER A 78 -10.12 6.87 -18.17
N ALA A 79 -9.12 6.03 -18.44
CA ALA A 79 -8.57 5.15 -17.41
C ALA A 79 -8.07 5.97 -16.20
N GLU A 80 -7.46 7.13 -16.45
CA GLU A 80 -6.98 8.05 -15.41
C GLU A 80 -8.11 8.59 -14.53
N GLU A 81 -9.24 8.99 -15.12
CA GLU A 81 -10.42 9.44 -14.36
C GLU A 81 -11.02 8.32 -13.51
N ARG A 82 -11.11 7.10 -14.08
CA ARG A 82 -11.61 5.93 -13.34
C ARG A 82 -10.70 5.60 -12.15
N THR A 83 -9.38 5.64 -12.34
CA THR A 83 -8.40 5.47 -11.27
C THR A 83 -8.44 6.62 -10.25
N TYR A 84 -8.60 7.87 -10.70
CA TYR A 84 -8.63 9.04 -9.81
C TYR A 84 -9.88 9.06 -8.92
N LEU A 85 -11.05 8.74 -9.48
CA LEU A 85 -12.32 8.83 -8.75
C LEU A 85 -12.55 7.63 -7.83
N CYS A 86 -12.36 6.41 -8.34
CA CYS A 86 -12.71 5.17 -7.64
C CYS A 86 -11.65 4.08 -7.81
N GLY A 87 -10.36 4.45 -7.80
CA GLY A 87 -9.26 3.52 -8.09
C GLY A 87 -9.24 2.29 -7.19
N ASN A 88 -9.57 2.44 -5.90
CA ASN A 88 -9.62 1.32 -4.95
C ASN A 88 -10.86 0.44 -5.21
N THR A 89 -12.05 1.04 -5.36
CA THR A 89 -13.28 0.30 -5.66
C THR A 89 -13.22 -0.46 -7.01
N CYS A 90 -12.58 0.14 -8.00
CA CYS A 90 -12.39 -0.42 -9.34
C CYS A 90 -11.12 -1.27 -9.49
N GLN A 91 -10.29 -1.39 -8.45
CA GLN A 91 -9.02 -2.14 -8.49
C GLN A 91 -8.10 -1.71 -9.65
N LEU A 92 -8.10 -0.41 -9.95
CA LEU A 92 -7.25 0.22 -10.98
C LEU A 92 -5.90 0.69 -10.43
N CYS A 93 -5.70 0.40 -9.15
CA CYS A 93 -4.52 0.49 -8.32
C CYS A 93 -4.74 -0.51 -7.17
#